data_AF-A0A7V3WEU4-F1
#
_entry.id   AF-A0A7V3WEU4-F1
#
_cell.length_a   1.000
_cell.length_b   1.000
_cell.length_c   1.000
_cell.angle_alpha   90.00
_cell.angle_beta   90.00
_cell.angle_gamma   90.00
#
_symmetry.space_group_name_H-M   'P 1'
#
loop_
_entity.id
_entity.type
_entity.pdbx_description
1 polymer ?
#
loop_
_entity_poly.entity_id
_entity_poly.type
_entity_poly.pdbx_seq_one_letter_code
_entity_poly.pdbx_strand_id
1 'polypeptide(L)'
;TPLHVAAQQSSLAVVNLLIDKGADVNARDKVGRTPLHYALRAGRRDVAKRLLERGADWRITTAEGMTCLHFAAMSNQPDLVRLCFQKGLSVDAVSSLGTPLHVAALSNAERAVEELLRLGANVNACTDAGRETPLHVAAAAGAWKVARVLTKHGADVHARSALGWTPLHSACNSASGTRVVEVLLAGGADPNATDNTGRTPLFYLAIKAGREKDGIPVHARAYQREWQQLSNQARMNALKMARLLIAAGAKVDVKDASGYTAEQVAARAGFQEMVTLLRNR
;
A
#
# COMPACT_ATOMS: atom_id res chain seq x y z
N THR A 1 -24.25 -9.45 10.24
CA THR A 1 -25.72 -9.59 10.05
C THR A 1 -26.06 -9.49 8.57
N PRO A 2 -27.27 -9.87 8.11
CA PRO A 2 -27.68 -9.68 6.71
C PRO A 2 -27.52 -8.24 6.21
N LEU A 3 -27.71 -7.26 7.10
CA LEU A 3 -27.55 -5.84 6.79
C LEU A 3 -26.10 -5.48 6.40
N HIS A 4 -25.09 -6.16 6.95
CA HIS A 4 -23.69 -5.95 6.54
C HIS A 4 -23.46 -6.34 5.07
N VAL A 5 -23.99 -7.51 4.68
CA VAL A 5 -23.85 -8.05 3.32
C VAL A 5 -24.60 -7.16 2.33
N ALA A 6 -25.85 -6.79 2.66
CA ALA A 6 -26.65 -5.89 1.84
C ALA A 6 -25.97 -4.53 1.66
N ALA A 7 -25.36 -3.99 2.73
CA ALA A 7 -24.66 -2.72 2.68
C ALA A 7 -23.44 -2.73 1.75
N GLN A 8 -22.70 -3.84 1.71
CA GLN A 8 -21.55 -4.02 0.82
C GLN A 8 -21.96 -4.16 -0.66
N GLN A 9 -23.06 -4.85 -0.94
CA GLN A 9 -23.50 -5.22 -2.29
C GLN A 9 -24.32 -4.14 -3.03
N SER A 10 -24.57 -2.99 -2.41
CA SER A 10 -25.37 -1.88 -2.99
C SER A 10 -26.87 -2.15 -3.15
N SER A 11 -27.43 -3.15 -2.47
CA SER A 11 -28.86 -3.46 -2.60
C SER A 11 -29.69 -2.55 -1.72
N LEU A 12 -29.92 -1.31 -2.16
CA LEU A 12 -30.65 -0.29 -1.40
C LEU A 12 -32.05 -0.76 -0.99
N ALA A 13 -32.74 -1.50 -1.87
CA ALA A 13 -34.04 -2.10 -1.59
C ALA A 13 -33.96 -3.11 -0.41
N VAL A 14 -32.96 -3.98 -0.41
CA VAL A 14 -32.75 -4.95 0.68
C VAL A 14 -32.34 -4.24 1.97
N VAL A 15 -31.49 -3.21 1.88
CA VAL A 15 -31.11 -2.38 3.04
C VAL A 15 -32.34 -1.74 3.67
N ASN A 16 -33.22 -1.12 2.88
CA ASN A 16 -34.47 -0.53 3.39
C ASN A 16 -35.35 -1.59 4.04
N LEU A 17 -35.61 -2.70 3.35
CA LEU A 17 -36.42 -3.80 3.88
C LEU A 17 -35.90 -4.33 5.21
N LEU A 18 -34.58 -4.55 5.34
CA LEU A 18 -33.98 -5.05 6.56
C LEU A 18 -34.13 -4.07 7.71
N ILE A 19 -33.89 -2.77 7.47
CA ILE A 19 -34.06 -1.73 8.50
C ILE A 19 -35.53 -1.61 8.91
N ASP A 20 -36.46 -1.65 7.94
CA ASP A 20 -37.90 -1.58 8.20
C ASP A 20 -38.41 -2.82 8.97
N LYS A 21 -37.69 -3.95 8.89
CA LYS A 21 -37.93 -5.17 9.68
C LYS A 21 -37.19 -5.18 11.03
N GLY A 22 -36.60 -4.05 11.45
CA GLY A 22 -35.97 -3.89 12.75
C GLY A 22 -34.51 -4.36 12.83
N ALA A 23 -33.82 -4.49 11.69
CA ALA A 23 -32.38 -4.75 11.73
C ALA A 23 -31.63 -3.59 12.40
N ASP A 24 -30.78 -3.90 13.38
CA ASP A 24 -29.91 -2.92 14.01
C ASP A 24 -28.90 -2.33 13.00
N VAL A 25 -29.06 -1.03 12.72
CA VAL A 25 -28.24 -0.26 11.79
C VAL A 25 -26.79 -0.10 12.27
N ASN A 26 -26.56 -0.23 13.58
CA ASN A 26 -25.27 -0.09 14.25
C ASN A 26 -24.68 -1.44 14.69
N ALA A 27 -25.29 -2.55 14.27
CA ALA A 27 -24.82 -3.89 14.60
C ALA A 27 -23.33 -4.04 14.28
N ARG A 28 -22.56 -4.58 15.22
CA ARG A 28 -21.11 -4.74 15.08
C ARG A 28 -20.75 -6.20 14.77
N ASP A 29 -19.86 -6.42 13.81
CA ASP A 29 -19.24 -7.73 13.60
C ASP A 29 -18.10 -8.00 14.61
N LYS A 30 -17.43 -9.15 14.48
CA LYS A 30 -16.38 -9.60 15.42
C LYS A 30 -15.18 -8.65 15.51
N VAL A 31 -14.96 -7.80 14.52
CA VAL A 31 -13.86 -6.80 14.50
C VAL A 31 -14.39 -5.37 14.73
N GLY A 32 -15.66 -5.25 15.12
CA GLY A 32 -16.29 -3.98 15.47
C GLY A 32 -16.77 -3.17 14.27
N ARG A 33 -16.84 -3.74 13.06
CA ARG A 33 -17.34 -3.05 11.87
C ARG A 33 -18.86 -3.01 11.85
N THR A 34 -19.43 -1.95 11.28
CA THR A 34 -20.87 -1.70 11.17
C THR A 34 -21.28 -1.79 9.70
N PRO A 35 -22.58 -1.91 9.37
CA PRO A 35 -23.06 -1.81 7.99
C PRO A 35 -22.55 -0.57 7.26
N LEU A 36 -22.43 0.58 7.94
CA LEU A 36 -21.91 1.82 7.37
C LEU A 36 -20.44 1.67 6.93
N HIS A 37 -19.59 1.02 7.74
CA HIS A 37 -18.20 0.72 7.36
C HIS A 37 -18.11 -0.10 6.07
N TYR A 38 -18.98 -1.11 5.90
CA TYR A 38 -19.02 -1.93 4.69
C TYR A 38 -19.51 -1.13 3.46
N ALA A 39 -20.52 -0.28 3.62
CA ALA A 39 -21.01 0.59 2.54
C ALA A 39 -19.93 1.57 2.07
N LEU A 40 -19.23 2.21 3.01
CA LEU A 40 -18.15 3.16 2.71
C LEU A 40 -16.99 2.49 1.98
N ARG A 41 -16.50 1.35 2.49
CA ARG A 41 -15.42 0.59 1.86
C ARG A 41 -15.76 0.17 0.43
N ALA A 42 -16.99 -0.27 0.21
CA ALA A 42 -17.46 -0.72 -1.10
C ALA A 42 -17.88 0.44 -2.04
N GLY A 43 -17.76 1.70 -1.61
CA GLY A 43 -18.13 2.86 -2.42
C GLY A 43 -19.64 3.01 -2.65
N ARG A 44 -20.49 2.42 -1.80
CA ARG A 44 -21.95 2.39 -1.99
C ARG A 44 -22.58 3.67 -1.44
N ARG A 45 -22.51 4.74 -2.22
CA ARG A 45 -22.93 6.08 -1.80
C ARG A 45 -24.37 6.17 -1.31
N ASP A 46 -25.31 5.65 -2.07
CA ASP A 46 -26.74 5.77 -1.72
C ASP A 46 -27.09 4.94 -0.50
N VAL A 47 -26.44 3.77 -0.35
CA VAL A 47 -26.54 2.95 0.86
C VAL A 47 -25.93 3.65 2.07
N ALA A 48 -24.73 4.23 1.94
CA ALA A 48 -24.08 4.93 3.05
C ALA A 48 -24.94 6.12 3.52
N LYS A 49 -25.49 6.90 2.58
CA LYS A 49 -26.45 7.98 2.89
C LYS A 49 -27.70 7.45 3.58
N ARG A 50 -28.32 6.40 3.03
CA ARG A 50 -29.52 5.77 3.64
C ARG A 50 -29.24 5.28 5.05
N LEU A 51 -28.11 4.63 5.30
CA LEU A 51 -27.72 4.17 6.64
C LEU A 51 -27.59 5.35 7.61
N LEU A 52 -26.94 6.44 7.18
CA LEU A 52 -26.83 7.67 7.99
C LEU A 52 -28.20 8.31 8.27
N GLU A 53 -29.08 8.37 7.27
CA GLU A 53 -30.47 8.85 7.42
C GLU A 53 -31.28 7.99 8.39
N ARG A 54 -30.96 6.70 8.50
CA ARG A 54 -31.60 5.73 9.40
C ARG A 54 -30.86 5.60 10.74
N GLY A 55 -29.99 6.54 11.10
CA GLY A 55 -29.36 6.61 12.42
C GLY A 55 -28.09 5.79 12.59
N ALA A 56 -27.40 5.43 11.50
CA ALA A 56 -26.06 4.86 11.60
C ALA A 56 -25.09 5.85 12.28
N ASP A 57 -24.43 5.39 13.34
CA ASP A 57 -23.45 6.17 14.09
C ASP A 57 -22.07 6.09 13.42
N TRP A 58 -21.66 7.21 12.80
CA TRP A 58 -20.37 7.35 12.13
C TRP A 58 -19.18 7.48 13.08
N ARG A 59 -19.43 7.61 14.40
CA ARG A 59 -18.39 7.71 15.44
C ARG A 59 -17.88 6.35 15.89
N ILE A 60 -18.60 5.26 15.59
CA ILE A 60 -18.17 3.91 15.93
C ILE A 60 -16.85 3.60 15.21
N THR A 61 -15.87 3.12 15.96
CA THR A 61 -14.58 2.66 15.44
C THR A 61 -14.44 1.14 15.52
N THR A 62 -13.54 0.56 14.72
CA THR A 62 -13.20 -0.86 14.82
C THR A 62 -12.25 -1.14 15.97
N ALA A 63 -11.97 -2.41 16.25
CA ALA A 63 -10.94 -2.81 17.22
C ALA A 63 -9.53 -2.27 16.87
N GLU A 64 -9.29 -1.99 15.58
CA GLU A 64 -8.05 -1.41 15.04
C GLU A 64 -8.04 0.13 15.13
N GLY A 65 -9.09 0.75 15.67
CA GLY A 65 -9.25 2.21 15.72
C GLY A 65 -9.68 2.85 14.39
N MET A 66 -10.04 2.06 13.37
CA MET A 66 -10.46 2.63 12.08
C MET A 66 -11.83 3.32 12.20
N THR A 67 -11.88 4.56 11.73
CA THR A 67 -13.08 5.39 11.60
C THR A 67 -13.77 5.19 10.26
N CYS A 68 -14.98 5.74 10.10
CA CYS A 68 -15.66 5.80 8.80
C CYS A 68 -14.80 6.46 7.69
N LEU A 69 -13.97 7.46 8.03
CA LEU A 69 -13.11 8.11 7.04
C LEU A 69 -12.02 7.16 6.50
N HIS A 70 -11.49 6.24 7.31
CA HIS A 70 -10.56 5.20 6.82
C HIS A 70 -11.22 4.31 5.77
N PHE A 71 -12.45 3.86 6.02
CA PHE A 71 -13.19 3.02 5.07
C PHE A 71 -13.58 3.79 3.80
N ALA A 72 -13.98 5.06 3.93
CA ALA A 72 -14.24 5.91 2.78
C ALA A 72 -12.97 6.13 1.93
N ALA A 73 -11.81 6.28 2.58
CA ALA A 73 -10.51 6.46 1.94
C ALA A 73 -10.03 5.21 1.18
N MET A 74 -10.39 4.01 1.64
CA MET A 74 -10.16 2.77 0.88
C MET A 74 -10.97 2.70 -0.42
N SER A 75 -12.10 3.43 -0.48
CA SER A 75 -12.87 3.56 -1.71
C SER A 75 -12.26 4.64 -2.60
N ASN A 76 -12.23 4.44 -3.92
CA ASN A 76 -11.77 5.47 -4.85
C ASN A 76 -12.86 6.54 -5.12
N GLN A 77 -13.68 6.89 -4.11
CA GLN A 77 -14.87 7.74 -4.20
C GLN A 77 -14.73 9.01 -3.32
N PRO A 78 -14.27 10.14 -3.90
CA PRO A 78 -14.07 11.41 -3.17
C PRO A 78 -15.32 11.94 -2.45
N ASP A 79 -16.51 11.67 -2.99
CA ASP A 79 -17.77 12.09 -2.38
C ASP A 79 -17.98 11.48 -1.00
N LEU A 80 -17.51 10.24 -0.77
CA LEU A 80 -17.61 9.57 0.52
C LEU A 80 -16.58 10.09 1.51
N VAL A 81 -15.38 10.38 1.03
CA VAL A 81 -14.34 11.06 1.83
C VAL A 81 -14.89 12.40 2.35
N ARG A 82 -15.47 13.22 1.45
CA ARG A 82 -16.13 14.48 1.82
C ARG A 82 -17.28 14.30 2.79
N LEU A 83 -18.15 13.34 2.54
CA LEU A 83 -19.29 13.05 3.43
C LEU A 83 -18.82 12.73 4.85
N CYS A 84 -17.79 11.89 4.99
CA CYS A 84 -17.21 11.54 6.28
C CYS A 84 -16.51 12.73 6.95
N PHE A 85 -15.75 13.52 6.20
CA PHE A 85 -15.08 14.72 6.73
C PHE A 85 -16.07 15.78 7.22
N GLN A 86 -17.14 16.04 6.46
CA GLN A 86 -18.22 16.97 6.85
C GLN A 86 -18.96 16.55 8.14
N LYS A 87 -18.85 15.28 8.56
CA LYS A 87 -19.37 14.80 9.85
C LYS A 87 -18.43 15.09 11.03
N GLY A 88 -17.35 15.85 10.81
CA GLY A 88 -16.37 16.25 11.83
C GLY A 88 -15.32 15.19 12.14
N LEU A 89 -15.15 14.19 11.27
CA LEU A 89 -14.09 13.19 11.42
C LEU A 89 -12.73 13.82 11.08
N SER A 90 -11.74 13.63 11.96
CA SER A 90 -10.37 14.08 11.72
C SER A 90 -9.80 13.44 10.45
N VAL A 91 -9.24 14.27 9.57
CA VAL A 91 -8.59 13.82 8.32
C VAL A 91 -7.35 12.97 8.59
N ASP A 92 -6.68 13.21 9.72
CA ASP A 92 -5.50 12.50 10.19
C ASP A 92 -5.79 11.59 11.39
N ALA A 93 -7.04 11.10 11.53
CA ALA A 93 -7.36 10.10 12.55
C ALA A 93 -6.41 8.90 12.43
N VAL A 94 -5.82 8.46 13.55
CA VAL A 94 -4.84 7.36 13.54
C VAL A 94 -5.53 6.04 13.89
N SER A 95 -5.22 5.00 13.13
CA SER A 95 -5.56 3.60 13.41
C SER A 95 -4.28 2.76 13.45
N SER A 96 -4.40 1.46 13.78
CA SER A 96 -3.26 0.54 13.69
C SER A 96 -2.69 0.38 12.26
N LEU A 97 -3.44 0.79 11.24
CA LEU A 97 -3.01 0.82 9.83
C LEU A 97 -2.52 2.21 9.38
N GLY A 98 -2.39 3.17 10.30
CA GLY A 98 -2.05 4.56 10.01
C GLY A 98 -3.29 5.45 9.80
N THR A 99 -3.09 6.56 9.10
CA THR A 99 -4.14 7.56 8.79
C THR A 99 -5.01 7.14 7.59
N PRO A 100 -6.15 7.81 7.32
CA PRO A 100 -6.91 7.63 6.08
C PRO A 100 -6.06 7.70 4.81
N LEU A 101 -5.02 8.55 4.80
CA LEU A 101 -4.12 8.68 3.66
C LEU A 101 -3.26 7.42 3.43
N HIS A 102 -2.84 6.74 4.51
CA HIS A 102 -2.11 5.45 4.42
C HIS A 102 -2.99 4.35 3.80
N VAL A 103 -4.22 4.20 4.28
CA VAL A 103 -5.13 3.16 3.77
C VAL A 103 -5.60 3.43 2.33
N ALA A 104 -5.76 4.71 1.95
CA ALA A 104 -6.02 5.09 0.56
C ALA A 104 -4.83 4.74 -0.35
N ALA A 105 -3.60 4.96 0.14
CA ALA A 105 -2.39 4.60 -0.59
C ALA A 105 -2.25 3.10 -0.79
N LEU A 106 -2.50 2.31 0.26
CA LEU A 106 -2.52 0.85 0.18
C LEU A 106 -3.56 0.33 -0.81
N SER A 107 -4.73 0.98 -0.86
CA SER A 107 -5.86 0.59 -1.74
C SER A 107 -5.72 1.10 -3.17
N ASN A 108 -4.63 1.81 -3.51
CA ASN A 108 -4.44 2.48 -4.79
C ASN A 108 -5.61 3.43 -5.17
N ALA A 109 -6.20 4.08 -4.17
CA ALA A 109 -7.37 4.94 -4.31
C ALA A 109 -6.97 6.39 -4.67
N GLU A 110 -6.40 6.58 -5.87
CA GLU A 110 -5.87 7.85 -6.37
C GLU A 110 -6.79 9.06 -6.13
N ARG A 111 -8.08 8.94 -6.42
CA ARG A 111 -9.04 10.05 -6.28
C ARG A 111 -9.31 10.38 -4.80
N ALA A 112 -9.32 9.36 -3.94
CA ALA A 112 -9.49 9.58 -2.51
C ALA A 112 -8.24 10.20 -1.89
N VAL A 113 -7.04 9.80 -2.33
CA VAL A 113 -5.77 10.44 -1.94
C VAL A 113 -5.78 11.92 -2.27
N GLU A 114 -6.10 12.30 -3.51
CA GLU A 114 -6.17 13.71 -3.93
C GLU A 114 -7.16 14.49 -3.05
N GLU A 115 -8.32 13.91 -2.74
CA GLU A 115 -9.33 14.56 -1.91
C GLU A 115 -8.88 14.70 -0.45
N LEU A 116 -8.24 13.69 0.13
CA LEU A 116 -7.70 13.76 1.50
C LEU A 116 -6.65 14.85 1.61
N LEU A 117 -5.73 14.96 0.64
CA LEU A 117 -4.73 16.02 0.59
C LEU A 117 -5.37 17.40 0.47
N ARG A 118 -6.41 17.54 -0.37
CA ARG A 118 -7.20 18.78 -0.48
C ARG A 118 -7.88 19.17 0.83
N LEU A 119 -8.26 18.20 1.66
CA LEU A 119 -8.85 18.39 2.99
C LEU A 119 -7.80 18.62 4.09
N GLY A 120 -6.52 18.71 3.73
CA GLY A 120 -5.43 19.02 4.65
C GLY A 120 -4.80 17.81 5.34
N ALA A 121 -4.96 16.60 4.81
CA ALA A 121 -4.24 15.42 5.33
C ALA A 121 -2.73 15.65 5.32
N ASN A 122 -2.05 15.28 6.40
CA ASN A 122 -0.59 15.36 6.45
C ASN A 122 0.02 14.31 5.49
N VAL A 123 0.57 14.80 4.37
CA VAL A 123 1.22 13.98 3.33
C VAL A 123 2.40 13.14 3.85
N ASN A 124 3.04 13.60 4.92
CA ASN A 124 4.20 12.97 5.57
C ASN A 124 3.85 12.41 6.95
N ALA A 125 2.57 12.13 7.23
CA ALA A 125 2.18 11.40 8.43
C ALA A 125 2.95 10.07 8.52
N CYS A 126 3.27 9.62 9.73
CA CYS A 126 3.95 8.35 9.95
C CYS A 126 3.01 7.38 10.67
N THR A 127 3.07 6.10 10.31
CA THR A 127 2.49 5.03 11.13
C THR A 127 3.25 4.90 12.45
N ASP A 128 2.53 4.56 13.52
CA ASP A 128 3.17 4.22 14.80
C ASP A 128 4.04 2.97 14.66
N ALA A 129 3.52 1.96 13.96
CA ALA A 129 4.24 0.75 13.63
C ALA A 129 5.14 1.00 12.41
N GLY A 130 6.43 1.18 12.66
CA GLY A 130 7.45 1.19 11.59
C GLY A 130 7.75 2.56 10.99
N ARG A 131 7.12 3.65 11.43
CA ARG A 131 7.39 5.03 10.97
C ARG A 131 7.30 5.16 9.45
N GLU A 132 6.36 4.45 8.84
CA GLU A 132 6.15 4.47 7.40
C GLU A 132 5.23 5.64 7.02
N THR A 133 5.53 6.29 5.90
CA THR A 133 4.70 7.37 5.34
C THR A 133 3.70 6.83 4.31
N PRO A 134 2.67 7.58 3.90
CA PRO A 134 1.80 7.16 2.81
C PRO A 134 2.56 6.82 1.52
N LEU A 135 3.70 7.48 1.27
CA LEU A 135 4.55 7.20 0.11
C LEU A 135 5.28 5.84 0.23
N HIS A 136 5.69 5.43 1.43
CA HIS A 136 6.20 4.07 1.67
C HIS A 136 5.13 3.03 1.35
N VAL A 137 3.92 3.24 1.85
CA VAL A 137 2.79 2.32 1.64
C VAL A 137 2.41 2.25 0.16
N ALA A 138 2.32 3.39 -0.54
CA ALA A 138 2.08 3.43 -1.98
C ALA A 138 3.17 2.69 -2.78
N ALA A 139 4.43 2.84 -2.37
CA ALA A 139 5.56 2.17 -2.98
C ALA A 139 5.52 0.65 -2.78
N ALA A 140 5.25 0.19 -1.56
CA ALA A 140 5.08 -1.24 -1.25
C ALA A 140 3.91 -1.86 -2.03
N ALA A 141 2.80 -1.13 -2.20
CA ALA A 141 1.62 -1.58 -2.94
C ALA A 141 1.79 -1.50 -4.49
N GLY A 142 2.84 -0.87 -5.00
CA GLY A 142 3.01 -0.62 -6.44
C GLY A 142 2.02 0.42 -7.00
N ALA A 143 1.43 1.25 -6.14
CA ALA A 143 0.40 2.23 -6.47
C ALA A 143 1.00 3.50 -7.11
N TRP A 144 1.61 3.36 -8.29
CA TRP A 144 2.38 4.44 -8.96
C TRP A 144 1.59 5.73 -9.22
N LYS A 145 0.27 5.65 -9.41
CA LYS A 145 -0.58 6.83 -9.54
C LYS A 145 -0.69 7.60 -8.23
N VAL A 146 -0.90 6.87 -7.13
CA VAL A 146 -0.88 7.44 -5.79
C VAL A 146 0.49 8.01 -5.46
N ALA A 147 1.58 7.27 -5.72
CA ALA A 147 2.93 7.76 -5.47
C ALA A 147 3.19 9.08 -6.20
N ARG A 148 2.77 9.20 -7.46
CA ARG A 148 2.88 10.45 -8.22
C ARG A 148 2.09 11.60 -7.59
N VAL A 149 0.85 11.35 -7.14
CA VAL A 149 0.03 12.35 -6.46
C VAL A 149 0.70 12.80 -5.16
N LEU A 150 1.14 11.85 -4.34
CA LEU A 150 1.83 12.15 -3.07
C LEU A 150 3.09 13.00 -3.29
N THR A 151 3.96 12.62 -4.24
CA THR A 151 5.17 13.41 -4.56
C THR A 151 4.82 14.82 -5.05
N LYS A 152 3.77 14.97 -5.88
CA LYS A 152 3.28 16.29 -6.34
C LYS A 152 2.83 17.17 -5.17
N HIS A 153 2.28 16.57 -4.12
CA HIS A 153 1.82 17.27 -2.90
C HIS A 153 2.89 17.33 -1.80
N GLY A 154 4.17 17.14 -2.13
CA GLY A 154 5.28 17.37 -1.19
C GLY A 154 5.58 16.19 -0.25
N ALA A 155 5.21 14.97 -0.63
CA ALA A 155 5.69 13.79 0.06
C ALA A 155 7.23 13.70 0.01
N ASP A 156 7.85 13.48 1.17
CA ASP A 156 9.30 13.31 1.28
C ASP A 156 9.74 11.97 0.67
N VAL A 157 10.40 12.04 -0.49
CA VAL A 157 10.93 10.88 -1.22
C VAL A 157 12.14 10.23 -0.51
N HIS A 158 12.71 10.90 0.50
CA HIS A 158 13.83 10.42 1.32
C HIS A 158 13.42 10.04 2.75
N ALA A 159 12.12 10.09 3.08
CA ALA A 159 11.62 9.73 4.40
C ALA A 159 12.15 8.35 4.83
N ARG A 160 12.53 8.20 6.10
CA ARG A 160 13.10 6.96 6.63
C ARG A 160 12.17 6.27 7.62
N SER A 161 11.80 5.03 7.30
CA SER A 161 11.10 4.13 8.23
C SER A 161 11.97 3.77 9.44
N ALA A 162 11.41 3.03 10.40
CA ALA A 162 12.13 2.50 11.56
C ALA A 162 13.29 1.57 11.18
N LEU A 163 13.21 0.91 10.03
CA LEU A 163 14.28 0.07 9.47
C LEU A 163 15.28 0.88 8.62
N GLY A 164 15.08 2.19 8.51
CA GLY A 164 15.87 3.06 7.64
C GLY A 164 15.49 2.96 6.17
N TRP A 165 14.38 2.29 5.84
CA TRP A 165 13.92 2.19 4.46
C TRP A 165 13.43 3.55 3.98
N THR A 166 13.75 3.86 2.73
CA THR A 166 13.12 4.95 1.98
C THR A 166 11.96 4.40 1.15
N PRO A 167 11.06 5.23 0.60
CA PRO A 167 10.04 4.77 -0.34
C PRO A 167 10.62 3.99 -1.53
N LEU A 168 11.85 4.31 -1.95
CA LEU A 168 12.54 3.59 -3.02
C LEU A 168 12.92 2.15 -2.62
N HIS A 169 13.29 1.91 -1.36
CA HIS A 169 13.47 0.55 -0.82
C HIS A 169 12.16 -0.25 -0.88
N SER A 170 11.06 0.35 -0.41
CA SER A 170 9.74 -0.29 -0.44
C SER A 170 9.30 -0.62 -1.87
N ALA A 171 9.55 0.28 -2.84
CA ALA A 171 9.26 0.05 -4.25
C ALA A 171 10.05 -1.13 -4.82
N CYS A 172 11.36 -1.20 -4.54
CA CYS A 172 12.21 -2.29 -5.02
C CYS A 172 11.85 -3.65 -4.41
N ASN A 173 11.41 -3.65 -3.14
CA ASN A 173 10.92 -4.87 -2.50
C ASN A 173 9.53 -5.32 -3.03
N SER A 174 8.75 -4.43 -3.66
CA SER A 174 7.41 -4.73 -4.20
C SER A 174 7.41 -5.45 -5.55
N ALA A 175 6.54 -6.45 -5.75
CA ALA A 175 6.42 -7.20 -7.01
C ALA A 175 6.02 -6.31 -8.21
N SER A 176 5.27 -5.23 -7.96
CA SER A 176 4.72 -4.31 -8.96
C SER A 176 5.33 -2.89 -8.89
N GLY A 177 6.48 -2.74 -8.22
CA GLY A 177 7.10 -1.44 -7.92
C GLY A 177 7.74 -0.71 -9.09
N THR A 178 7.88 -1.32 -10.28
CA THR A 178 8.65 -0.74 -11.41
C THR A 178 8.25 0.70 -11.75
N ARG A 179 6.95 0.99 -11.86
CA ARG A 179 6.46 2.34 -12.17
C ARG A 179 6.59 3.29 -10.99
N VAL A 180 6.59 2.78 -9.76
CA VAL A 180 6.84 3.60 -8.57
C VAL A 180 8.31 4.00 -8.52
N VAL A 181 9.25 3.10 -8.87
CA VAL A 181 10.68 3.43 -9.01
C VAL A 181 10.87 4.56 -10.02
N GLU A 182 10.23 4.50 -11.20
CA GLU A 182 10.27 5.59 -12.19
C GLU A 182 9.81 6.94 -11.59
N VAL A 183 8.68 6.93 -10.88
CA VAL A 183 8.13 8.14 -10.22
C VAL A 183 9.08 8.68 -9.14
N LEU A 184 9.62 7.81 -8.29
CA LEU A 184 10.47 8.21 -7.18
C LEU A 184 11.82 8.76 -7.67
N LEU A 185 12.44 8.11 -8.65
CA LEU A 185 13.69 8.59 -9.25
C LEU A 185 13.48 9.94 -9.96
N ALA A 186 12.37 10.10 -10.70
CA ALA A 186 12.01 11.39 -11.29
C ALA A 186 11.75 12.47 -10.22
N GLY A 187 11.30 12.06 -9.03
CA GLY A 187 11.13 12.92 -7.85
C GLY A 187 12.42 13.18 -7.06
N GLY A 188 13.58 12.70 -7.53
CA GLY A 188 14.88 12.93 -6.90
C GLY A 188 15.28 11.92 -5.82
N ALA A 189 14.59 10.78 -5.71
CA ALA A 189 14.96 9.75 -4.75
C ALA A 189 16.41 9.26 -4.97
N ASP A 190 17.18 9.18 -3.88
CA ASP A 190 18.58 8.73 -3.91
C ASP A 190 18.63 7.20 -4.11
N PRO A 191 19.15 6.70 -5.26
CA PRO A 191 19.26 5.27 -5.51
C PRO A 191 20.34 4.57 -4.66
N ASN A 192 21.18 5.35 -3.96
CA ASN A 192 22.25 4.86 -3.10
C ASN A 192 21.94 4.97 -1.61
N ALA A 193 20.75 5.44 -1.24
CA ALA A 193 20.34 5.50 0.16
C ALA A 193 20.47 4.11 0.80
N THR A 194 20.99 4.05 2.03
CA THR A 194 21.13 2.79 2.76
C THR A 194 20.13 2.68 3.89
N ASP A 195 19.62 1.47 4.12
CA ASP A 195 18.86 1.15 5.32
C ASP A 195 19.77 0.99 6.56
N ASN A 196 19.19 0.65 7.71
CA ASN A 196 19.95 0.48 8.95
C ASN A 196 20.92 -0.73 8.93
N THR A 197 20.85 -1.57 7.90
CA THR A 197 21.78 -2.69 7.66
C THR A 197 22.79 -2.39 6.55
N GLY A 198 22.83 -1.15 6.04
CA GLY A 198 23.73 -0.76 4.95
C GLY A 198 23.27 -1.19 3.55
N ARG A 199 22.06 -1.71 3.40
CA ARG A 199 21.54 -2.21 2.12
C ARG A 199 20.92 -1.08 1.32
N THR A 200 21.24 -1.02 0.03
CA THR A 200 20.63 -0.10 -0.93
C THR A 200 19.35 -0.69 -1.55
N PRO A 201 18.51 0.10 -2.24
CA PRO A 201 17.38 -0.44 -3.00
C PRO A 201 17.78 -1.51 -4.02
N LEU A 202 18.95 -1.36 -4.65
CA LEU A 202 19.51 -2.33 -5.59
C LEU A 202 19.77 -3.69 -4.92
N PHE A 203 20.22 -3.68 -3.67
CA PHE A 203 20.47 -4.89 -2.87
C PHE A 203 19.20 -5.74 -2.71
N TYR A 204 18.04 -5.10 -2.50
CA TYR A 204 16.76 -5.80 -2.38
C TYR A 204 16.31 -6.47 -3.68
N LEU A 205 16.64 -5.89 -4.83
CA LEU A 205 16.38 -6.51 -6.14
C LEU A 205 17.22 -7.77 -6.35
N ALA A 206 18.45 -7.78 -5.83
CA ALA A 206 19.34 -8.95 -5.87
C ALA A 206 18.83 -10.09 -4.97
N ILE A 207 18.32 -9.79 -3.78
CA ILE A 207 17.76 -10.79 -2.85
C ILE A 207 16.49 -11.47 -3.42
N LYS A 208 15.68 -10.71 -4.15
CA LYS A 208 14.30 -11.10 -4.50
C LYS A 208 14.20 -12.42 -5.28
N ALA A 209 15.26 -12.80 -6.00
CA ALA A 209 15.31 -14.06 -6.73
C ALA A 209 15.71 -15.28 -5.87
N GLY A 210 16.24 -15.07 -4.65
CA GLY A 210 16.66 -16.15 -3.75
C GLY A 210 15.52 -16.64 -2.84
N ARG A 211 14.65 -15.74 -2.37
CA ARG A 211 13.53 -16.06 -1.45
C ARG A 211 12.48 -17.01 -2.03
N GLU A 212 12.43 -17.18 -3.35
CA GLU A 212 11.48 -18.09 -3.99
C GLU A 212 11.91 -19.57 -3.91
N LYS A 213 13.20 -19.86 -3.67
CA LYS A 213 13.69 -21.24 -3.55
C LYS A 213 13.46 -21.85 -2.16
N ASP A 214 13.47 -21.02 -1.12
CA ASP A 214 13.44 -21.51 0.28
C ASP A 214 12.02 -21.75 0.84
N GLY A 215 10.97 -21.59 0.02
CA GLY A 215 9.58 -21.60 0.45
C GLY A 215 8.67 -22.72 -0.07
N ILE A 216 9.17 -23.79 -0.71
CA ILE A 216 8.31 -24.79 -1.38
C ILE A 216 8.30 -26.17 -0.69
N PRO A 217 7.13 -26.63 -0.19
CA PRO A 217 6.83 -28.05 -0.01
C PRO A 217 6.79 -28.76 -1.37
N VAL A 218 7.60 -29.81 -1.51
CA VAL A 218 7.97 -30.56 -2.74
C VAL A 218 6.84 -31.17 -3.58
N HIS A 219 5.55 -30.91 -3.32
CA HIS A 219 4.46 -31.74 -3.85
C HIS A 219 3.37 -31.05 -4.72
N ALA A 220 3.45 -29.76 -5.04
CA ALA A 220 2.40 -29.09 -5.82
C ALA A 220 2.74 -28.92 -7.32
N ARG A 221 2.83 -30.02 -8.09
CA ARG A 221 3.04 -29.99 -9.57
C ARG A 221 1.99 -29.16 -10.32
N ALA A 222 0.78 -29.02 -9.79
CA ALA A 222 -0.32 -28.28 -10.43
C ALA A 222 -0.07 -26.77 -10.54
N TYR A 223 0.71 -26.18 -9.62
CA TYR A 223 0.99 -24.73 -9.65
C TYR A 223 2.37 -24.40 -10.25
N GLN A 224 3.16 -25.41 -10.64
CA GLN A 224 4.55 -25.22 -11.04
C GLN A 224 4.72 -24.25 -12.22
N ARG A 225 3.81 -24.27 -13.21
CA ARG A 225 3.85 -23.36 -14.36
C ARG A 225 3.49 -21.92 -14.01
N GLU A 226 2.45 -21.73 -13.21
CA GLU A 226 2.02 -20.39 -12.74
C GLU A 226 3.07 -19.79 -11.82
N TRP A 227 3.65 -20.57 -10.90
CA TRP A 227 4.76 -20.12 -10.05
C TRP A 227 6.02 -19.80 -10.85
N GLN A 228 6.36 -20.62 -11.85
CA GLN A 228 7.53 -20.35 -12.68
C GLN A 228 7.32 -19.10 -13.54
N GLN A 229 6.10 -18.82 -13.99
CA GLN A 229 5.75 -17.55 -14.64
C GLN A 229 5.82 -16.37 -13.68
N LEU A 230 5.28 -16.48 -12.46
CA LEU A 230 5.34 -15.44 -11.44
C LEU A 230 6.78 -15.14 -11.01
N SER A 231 7.60 -16.18 -10.83
CA SER A 231 9.05 -16.10 -10.57
C SER A 231 9.80 -15.40 -11.71
N ASN A 232 9.51 -15.78 -12.96
CA ASN A 232 10.10 -15.14 -14.14
C ASN A 232 9.68 -13.67 -14.26
N GLN A 233 8.41 -13.35 -14.04
CA GLN A 233 7.93 -11.98 -14.08
C GLN A 233 8.56 -11.12 -12.97
N ALA A 234 8.69 -11.67 -11.76
CA ALA A 234 9.34 -10.99 -10.64
C ALA A 234 10.83 -10.72 -10.94
N ARG A 235 11.54 -11.69 -11.52
CA ARG A 235 12.93 -11.53 -12.00
C ARG A 235 13.04 -10.48 -13.09
N MET A 236 12.16 -10.51 -14.08
CA MET A 236 12.12 -9.51 -15.16
C MET A 236 11.85 -8.10 -14.62
N ASN A 237 10.92 -7.96 -13.68
CA ASN A 237 10.64 -6.69 -13.01
C ASN A 237 11.86 -6.23 -12.18
N ALA A 238 12.54 -7.13 -11.48
CA ALA A 238 13.75 -6.82 -10.73
C ALA A 238 14.88 -6.33 -11.65
N LEU A 239 15.11 -6.99 -12.79
CA LEU A 239 16.09 -6.55 -13.80
C LEU A 239 15.73 -5.18 -14.37
N LYS A 240 14.43 -4.94 -14.65
CA LYS A 240 13.98 -3.63 -15.15
C LYS A 240 14.23 -2.54 -14.11
N MET A 241 13.88 -2.78 -12.84
CA MET A 241 14.15 -1.84 -11.76
C MET A 241 15.65 -1.62 -11.54
N ALA A 242 16.48 -2.66 -11.61
CA ALA A 242 17.93 -2.54 -11.46
C ALA A 242 18.53 -1.66 -12.57
N ARG A 243 18.07 -1.82 -13.82
CA ARG A 243 18.47 -0.93 -14.92
C ARG A 243 18.09 0.52 -14.67
N LEU A 244 16.89 0.78 -14.13
CA LEU A 244 16.45 2.13 -13.77
C LEU A 244 17.33 2.74 -12.68
N LEU A 245 17.63 1.98 -11.63
CA LEU A 245 18.50 2.43 -10.53
C LEU A 245 19.91 2.74 -11.04
N ILE A 246 20.51 1.85 -11.85
CA ILE A 246 21.84 2.05 -12.44
C ILE A 246 21.85 3.29 -13.34
N ALA A 247 20.83 3.47 -14.18
CA ALA A 247 20.71 4.65 -15.02
C ALA A 247 20.58 5.95 -14.21
N ALA A 248 20.03 5.87 -12.99
CA ALA A 248 19.96 6.97 -12.04
C ALA A 248 21.21 7.15 -11.16
N GLY A 249 22.29 6.38 -11.40
CA GLY A 249 23.54 6.50 -10.66
C GLY A 249 23.67 5.59 -9.43
N ALA A 250 22.93 4.47 -9.39
CA ALA A 250 23.14 3.45 -8.36
C ALA A 250 24.54 2.84 -8.47
N LYS A 251 25.26 2.84 -7.35
CA LYS A 251 26.55 2.19 -7.18
C LYS A 251 26.35 0.70 -6.93
N VAL A 252 27.03 -0.13 -7.71
CA VAL A 252 26.91 -1.60 -7.66
C VAL A 252 27.82 -2.24 -6.61
N ASP A 253 28.83 -1.51 -6.14
CA ASP A 253 29.88 -1.94 -5.22
C ASP A 253 29.59 -1.62 -3.74
N VAL A 254 28.43 -1.02 -3.43
CA VAL A 254 28.02 -0.73 -2.06
C VAL A 254 27.84 -2.04 -1.28
N LYS A 255 28.48 -2.10 -0.12
CA LYS A 255 28.45 -3.25 0.79
C LYS A 255 27.43 -3.04 1.90
N ASP A 256 26.70 -4.10 2.24
CA ASP A 256 25.89 -4.12 3.45
C ASP A 256 26.77 -4.28 4.70
N ALA A 257 26.17 -4.25 5.89
CA ALA A 257 26.88 -4.40 7.17
C ALA A 257 27.60 -5.75 7.31
N SER A 258 27.25 -6.76 6.50
CA SER A 258 27.93 -8.06 6.44
C SER A 258 29.08 -8.08 5.42
N GLY A 259 29.34 -6.96 4.73
CA GLY A 259 30.39 -6.83 3.74
C GLY A 259 30.05 -7.34 2.34
N TYR A 260 28.79 -7.71 2.07
CA TYR A 260 28.38 -8.24 0.77
C TYR A 260 27.90 -7.15 -0.17
N THR A 261 28.20 -7.29 -1.48
CA THR A 261 27.61 -6.45 -2.53
C THR A 261 26.32 -7.06 -3.08
N ALA A 262 25.53 -6.26 -3.80
CA ALA A 262 24.34 -6.74 -4.50
C ALA A 262 24.67 -7.87 -5.50
N GLU A 263 25.82 -7.80 -6.17
CA GLU A 263 26.29 -8.85 -7.09
C GLU A 263 26.52 -10.18 -6.35
N GLN A 264 27.25 -10.14 -5.23
CA GLN A 264 27.55 -11.35 -4.45
C GLN A 264 26.28 -12.00 -3.90
N VAL A 265 25.29 -11.19 -3.50
CA VAL A 265 23.98 -11.69 -3.08
C VAL A 265 23.19 -12.28 -4.24
N ALA A 266 23.17 -11.63 -5.41
CA ALA A 266 22.53 -12.17 -6.61
C ALA A 266 23.15 -13.51 -7.05
N ALA A 267 24.48 -13.63 -6.97
CA ALA A 267 25.21 -14.86 -7.28
C ALA A 267 24.80 -16.00 -6.34
N ARG A 268 24.76 -15.75 -5.03
CA ARG A 268 24.30 -16.73 -4.02
C ARG A 268 22.83 -17.14 -4.22
N ALA A 269 21.99 -16.21 -4.65
CA ALA A 269 20.59 -16.49 -4.99
C ALA A 269 20.43 -17.26 -6.32
N GLY A 270 21.50 -17.40 -7.12
CA GLY A 270 21.44 -18.01 -8.45
C GLY A 270 20.69 -17.14 -9.47
N PHE A 271 20.76 -15.81 -9.34
CA PHE A 271 20.16 -14.85 -10.27
C PHE A 271 21.20 -14.36 -11.29
N GLN A 272 21.55 -15.23 -12.23
CA GLN A 272 22.69 -15.00 -13.14
C GLN A 272 22.53 -13.77 -14.03
N GLU A 273 21.31 -13.47 -14.48
CA GLU A 273 21.04 -12.29 -15.29
C GLU A 273 21.31 -10.99 -14.52
N MET A 274 21.04 -10.98 -13.22
CA MET A 274 21.35 -9.85 -12.34
C MET A 274 22.86 -9.73 -12.12
N VAL A 275 23.56 -10.84 -11.90
CA VAL A 275 25.04 -10.84 -11.80
C VAL A 275 25.67 -10.25 -13.05
N THR A 276 25.24 -10.70 -14.23
CA THR A 276 25.72 -10.18 -15.52
C THR A 276 25.41 -8.70 -15.68
N LEU A 277 24.21 -8.25 -15.28
CA LEU A 277 23.85 -6.84 -15.33
C LEU A 277 24.77 -5.98 -14.45
N LEU A 278 25.11 -6.45 -13.25
CA LEU A 278 25.90 -5.71 -12.26
C LEU A 278 27.39 -5.67 -12.59
N ARG A 279 27.95 -6.71 -13.23
CA ARG A 279 29.37 -6.76 -13.62
C ARG A 279 29.75 -5.83 -14.77
N ASN A 280 28.79 -5.50 -15.63
CA ASN A 280 29.03 -4.73 -16.86
C ASN A 280 28.90 -3.20 -16.65
N ARG A 281 29.04 -2.72 -15.42
CA ARG A 281 28.79 -1.34 -14.98
C ARG A 281 29.79 -0.90 -13.94
#